data_AF-A0A429V8D5-F1
#
_entry.id   AF-A0A429V8D5-F1
#
_cell.length_a   1.000
_cell.length_b   1.000
_cell.length_c   1.000
_cell.angle_alpha   90.00
_cell.angle_beta   90.00
_cell.angle_gamma   90.00
#
_symmetry.space_group_name_H-M   'P 1'
#
loop_
_entity.id
_entity.type
_entity.pdbx_description
1 polymer ?
#
loop_
_entity_poly.entity_id
_entity_poly.type
_entity_poly.pdbx_seq_one_letter_code
_entity_poly.pdbx_strand_id
1 'polypeptide(L)'
;MRKQKIENAAFEVAEQVRTVEDCIDETLGQLAELQSRMIGLRATAGVAVATGHAALVEVAAALQGLVAARGGMANAHAALKDAQQLVPGLRTVAFGDGEECPPKTAVAPLRVVA
;
A
#
# COMPACT_ATOMS: atom_id res chain seq x y z
N MET A 1 -7.86 22.56 24.91
CA MET A 1 -8.29 21.44 25.78
C MET A 1 -7.56 20.16 25.39
N ARG A 2 -7.36 19.21 26.32
CA ARG A 2 -6.62 17.95 26.09
C ARG A 2 -7.26 17.04 25.03
N LYS A 3 -8.60 16.93 25.04
CA LYS A 3 -9.38 16.14 24.07
C LYS A 3 -9.08 16.53 22.62
N GLN A 4 -9.22 17.82 22.30
CA GLN A 4 -8.96 18.34 20.95
C GLN A 4 -7.54 18.02 20.45
N LYS A 5 -6.53 18.08 21.32
CA LYS A 5 -5.15 17.74 20.95
C LYS A 5 -5.00 16.26 20.57
N ILE A 6 -5.71 15.37 21.26
CA ILE A 6 -5.71 13.92 20.97
C ILE A 6 -6.42 13.66 19.64
N GLU A 7 -7.56 14.29 19.40
CA GLU A 7 -8.31 14.15 18.13
C GLU A 7 -7.51 14.66 16.94
N ASN A 8 -6.87 15.82 17.05
CA ASN A 8 -6.02 16.36 15.98
C ASN A 8 -4.84 15.43 15.68
N ALA A 9 -4.13 14.95 16.71
CA ALA A 9 -3.01 14.04 16.51
C ALA A 9 -3.44 12.70 15.87
N ALA A 10 -4.62 12.19 16.22
CA ALA A 10 -5.16 10.98 15.60
C ALA A 10 -5.54 11.21 14.13
N PHE A 11 -6.07 12.39 13.80
CA PHE A 11 -6.35 12.77 12.41
C PHE A 11 -5.07 12.86 11.57
N GLU A 12 -4.03 13.53 12.10
CA GLU A 12 -2.71 13.63 11.45
C GLU A 12 -2.10 12.25 11.18
N VAL A 13 -2.20 11.33 12.14
CA VAL A 13 -1.74 9.94 11.94
C VAL A 13 -2.54 9.23 10.85
N ALA A 14 -3.87 9.37 10.83
CA ALA A 14 -4.71 8.73 9.82
C ALA A 14 -4.41 9.24 8.41
N GLU A 15 -4.24 10.55 8.24
CA GLU A 15 -3.86 11.18 6.97
C GLU A 15 -2.49 10.69 6.49
N GLN A 16 -1.52 10.58 7.40
CA GLN A 16 -0.18 10.09 7.06
C GLN A 16 -0.19 8.60 6.68
N VAL A 17 -0.98 7.77 7.36
CA VAL A 17 -1.14 6.35 6.98
C VAL A 17 -1.67 6.25 5.55
N ARG A 18 -2.73 7.01 5.23
CA ARG A 18 -3.30 6.99 3.88
C ARG A 18 -2.31 7.45 2.82
N THR A 19 -1.59 8.53 3.10
CA THR A 19 -0.53 9.04 2.21
C THR A 19 0.52 7.97 1.92
N VAL A 20 0.95 7.21 2.95
CA VAL A 20 1.94 6.14 2.76
C VAL A 20 1.36 4.98 1.95
N GLU A 21 0.11 4.59 2.19
CA GLU A 21 -0.58 3.57 1.39
C GLU A 21 -0.63 3.95 -0.09
N ASP A 22 -1.04 5.19 -0.40
CA ASP A 22 -1.13 5.70 -1.78
C ASP A 22 0.25 5.76 -2.46
N CYS A 23 1.30 6.21 -1.74
CA CYS A 23 2.66 6.21 -2.27
C CYS A 23 3.18 4.80 -2.60
N ILE A 24 2.85 3.80 -1.78
CA ILE A 24 3.24 2.41 -2.05
C ILE A 24 2.54 1.90 -3.31
N ASP A 25 1.25 2.17 -3.46
CA ASP A 25 0.47 1.74 -4.63
C ASP A 25 0.96 2.42 -5.92
N GLU A 26 1.27 3.71 -5.88
CA GLU A 26 1.89 4.42 -7.00
C GLU A 26 3.25 3.80 -7.37
N THR A 27 4.10 3.56 -6.37
CA THR A 27 5.44 3.01 -6.59
C THR A 27 5.39 1.58 -7.16
N LEU A 28 4.43 0.75 -6.70
CA LEU A 28 4.18 -0.57 -7.25
C LEU A 28 3.83 -0.50 -8.74
N GLY A 29 2.97 0.45 -9.14
CA GLY A 29 2.62 0.69 -10.54
C GLY A 29 3.85 1.05 -11.39
N GLN A 30 4.67 1.99 -10.90
CA GLN A 30 5.88 2.42 -11.59
C GLN A 30 6.92 1.30 -11.74
N LEU A 31 7.11 0.45 -10.72
CA LEU A 31 8.02 -0.70 -10.82
C LEU A 31 7.51 -1.75 -11.82
N ALA A 32 6.21 -2.05 -11.82
CA ALA A 32 5.62 -2.98 -12.77
C ALA A 32 5.78 -2.48 -14.21
N GLU A 33 5.62 -1.18 -14.43
CA GLU A 33 5.85 -0.55 -15.73
C GLU A 33 7.33 -0.66 -16.16
N LEU A 34 8.27 -0.37 -15.26
CA LEU A 34 9.71 -0.54 -15.53
C LEU A 34 10.03 -1.98 -15.92
N GLN A 35 9.53 -2.96 -15.17
CA GLN A 35 9.73 -4.38 -15.45
C GLN A 35 9.20 -4.77 -16.84
N SER A 36 8.02 -4.30 -17.20
CA SER A 36 7.43 -4.51 -18.53
C SER A 36 8.28 -3.91 -19.65
N ARG A 37 8.76 -2.67 -19.47
CA ARG A 37 9.64 -1.98 -20.43
C ARG A 37 10.96 -2.72 -20.63
N MET A 38 11.58 -3.24 -19.57
CA MET A 38 12.79 -4.07 -19.66
C MET A 38 12.57 -5.35 -20.47
N ILE A 39 11.42 -6.00 -20.28
CA ILE A 39 11.07 -7.22 -21.03
C ILE A 39 10.82 -6.88 -22.50
N GLY A 40 10.03 -5.85 -22.78
CA GLY A 40 9.68 -5.41 -24.13
C GLY A 40 10.88 -4.93 -24.95
N LEU A 41 11.82 -4.20 -24.32
CA LEU A 41 13.06 -3.77 -24.96
C LEU A 41 13.88 -4.95 -25.47
N ARG A 42 14.01 -6.01 -24.68
CA ARG A 42 14.78 -7.21 -25.08
C ARG A 42 14.15 -7.90 -26.30
N ALA A 43 12.83 -8.03 -26.30
CA ALA A 43 12.10 -8.61 -27.43
C ALA A 43 12.29 -7.77 -28.70
N THR A 44 12.20 -6.45 -28.58
CA THR A 44 12.36 -5.51 -29.71
C THR A 44 13.80 -5.48 -30.23
N ALA A 45 14.79 -5.55 -29.34
CA ALA A 45 16.20 -5.53 -29.69
C ALA A 45 16.71 -6.86 -30.26
N GLY A 46 15.92 -7.94 -30.19
CA GLY A 46 16.31 -9.28 -30.67
C GLY A 46 17.49 -9.89 -29.89
N VAL A 47 17.72 -9.44 -28.64
CA VAL A 47 18.82 -9.94 -27.81
C VAL A 47 18.44 -11.22 -27.08
N ALA A 48 19.46 -11.96 -26.63
CA ALA A 48 19.27 -13.17 -25.85
C ALA A 48 18.50 -12.89 -24.55
N VAL A 49 17.70 -13.86 -24.09
CA VAL A 49 16.87 -13.70 -22.88
C VAL A 49 17.69 -13.42 -21.62
N ALA A 50 18.95 -13.88 -21.58
CA ALA A 50 19.87 -13.65 -20.48
C ALA A 50 20.39 -12.21 -20.42
N THR A 51 20.33 -11.45 -21.53
CA THR A 51 20.77 -10.05 -21.57
C THR A 51 19.92 -9.21 -20.61
N GLY A 52 20.56 -8.57 -19.64
CA GLY A 52 19.88 -7.76 -18.62
C GLY A 52 19.11 -8.56 -17.55
N HIS A 53 19.23 -9.89 -17.51
CA HIS A 53 18.50 -10.73 -16.55
C HIS A 53 18.84 -10.40 -15.09
N ALA A 54 20.12 -10.14 -14.77
CA ALA A 54 20.53 -9.77 -13.42
C ALA A 54 19.81 -8.50 -12.93
N ALA A 55 19.68 -7.48 -13.77
CA ALA A 55 18.92 -6.27 -13.43
C ALA A 55 17.42 -6.58 -13.24
N LEU A 56 16.85 -7.47 -14.06
CA LEU A 56 15.45 -7.89 -13.92
C LEU A 56 15.19 -8.63 -12.60
N VAL A 57 16.16 -9.41 -12.11
CA VAL A 57 16.10 -10.08 -10.81
C VAL A 57 16.05 -9.06 -9.67
N GLU A 58 16.90 -8.02 -9.70
CA GLU A 58 16.89 -6.97 -8.67
C GLU A 58 15.57 -6.17 -8.68
N VAL A 59 15.05 -5.83 -9.86
CA VAL A 59 13.75 -5.15 -9.98
C VAL A 59 12.61 -6.01 -9.44
N ALA A 60 12.61 -7.31 -9.75
CA ALA A 60 11.61 -8.24 -9.23
C ALA A 60 11.70 -8.39 -7.70
N ALA A 61 12.90 -8.41 -7.13
CA ALA A 61 13.11 -8.43 -5.68
C ALA A 61 12.60 -7.15 -5.01
N ALA A 62 12.86 -5.97 -5.59
CA ALA A 62 12.34 -4.70 -5.10
C ALA A 62 10.80 -4.65 -5.15
N LEU A 63 10.19 -5.15 -6.23
CA LEU A 63 8.73 -5.26 -6.36
C LEU A 63 8.14 -6.14 -5.25
N GLN A 64 8.76 -7.30 -4.99
CA GLN A 64 8.33 -8.20 -3.92
C GLN A 64 8.42 -7.51 -2.54
N GLY A 65 9.47 -6.73 -2.30
CA GLY A 65 9.62 -5.93 -1.08
C GLY A 65 8.49 -4.91 -0.89
N LEU A 66 8.09 -4.22 -1.96
CA LEU A 66 6.96 -3.28 -1.91
C LEU A 66 5.61 -3.97 -1.69
N VAL A 67 5.38 -5.14 -2.29
CA VAL A 67 4.17 -5.94 -2.04
C VAL A 67 4.09 -6.34 -0.55
N ALA A 68 5.22 -6.74 0.04
CA ALA A 68 5.27 -7.04 1.47
C ALA A 68 5.02 -5.78 2.33
N ALA A 69 5.60 -4.63 1.95
CA ALA A 69 5.38 -3.36 2.63
C ALA A 69 3.91 -2.94 2.59
N ARG A 70 3.23 -3.09 1.44
CA ARG A 70 1.79 -2.84 1.29
C ARG A 70 0.96 -3.69 2.26
N GLY A 71 1.24 -4.99 2.34
CA GLY A 71 0.59 -5.88 3.31
C GLY A 71 0.87 -5.47 4.75
N GLY A 72 2.10 -5.06 5.05
CA GLY A 72 2.49 -4.50 6.35
C GLY A 72 1.69 -3.26 6.74
N MET A 73 1.49 -2.32 5.81
CA MET A 73 0.71 -1.11 6.03
C MET A 73 -0.77 -1.40 6.26
N ALA A 74 -1.37 -2.32 5.50
CA ALA A 74 -2.75 -2.74 5.73
C ALA A 74 -2.95 -3.33 7.13
N ASN A 75 -1.99 -4.16 7.59
CA ASN A 75 -2.01 -4.72 8.94
C ASN A 75 -1.83 -3.63 10.01
N ALA A 76 -0.92 -2.68 9.78
CA ALA A 76 -0.70 -1.56 10.69
C ALA A 76 -1.95 -0.67 10.81
N HIS A 77 -2.62 -0.35 9.70
CA HIS A 77 -3.89 0.36 9.68
C HIS A 77 -4.95 -0.40 10.49
N ALA A 78 -5.13 -1.70 10.26
CA ALA A 78 -6.08 -2.51 11.02
C ALA A 78 -5.76 -2.50 12.53
N ALA A 79 -4.49 -2.60 12.91
CA ALA A 79 -4.06 -2.53 14.31
C ALA A 79 -4.30 -1.15 14.94
N LEU A 80 -4.12 -0.07 14.18
CA LEU A 80 -4.43 1.30 14.63
C LEU A 80 -5.93 1.49 14.86
N LYS A 81 -6.77 0.93 13.99
CA LYS A 81 -8.23 0.92 14.18
C LYS A 81 -8.64 0.22 15.47
N ASP A 82 -8.03 -0.93 15.76
CA ASP A 82 -8.28 -1.66 17.01
C ASP A 82 -7.76 -0.85 18.22
N ALA A 83 -6.56 -0.25 18.12
CA ALA A 83 -5.95 0.56 19.18
C ALA A 83 -6.73 1.85 19.49
N GLN A 84 -7.39 2.44 18.48
CA GLN A 84 -8.27 3.60 18.64
C GLN A 84 -9.34 3.38 19.72
N GLN A 85 -9.82 2.13 19.87
CA GLN A 85 -10.82 1.76 20.87
C GLN A 85 -10.29 1.85 22.31
N LEU A 86 -8.97 1.88 22.49
CA LEU A 86 -8.32 1.95 23.79
C LEU A 86 -8.02 3.40 24.21
N VAL A 87 -8.09 4.37 23.28
CA VAL A 87 -7.78 5.76 23.55
C VAL A 87 -9.05 6.52 23.98
N PRO A 88 -9.08 7.10 25.19
CA PRO A 88 -10.23 7.89 25.64
C PRO A 88 -10.52 9.06 24.69
N GLY A 89 -11.78 9.17 24.28
CA GLY A 89 -12.25 10.24 23.37
C GLY A 89 -12.19 9.89 21.89
N LEU A 90 -11.56 8.79 21.47
CA LEU A 90 -11.46 8.42 20.05
C LEU A 90 -12.45 7.35 19.59
N ARG A 91 -13.12 6.62 20.51
CA ARG A 91 -14.04 5.50 20.18
C ARG A 91 -15.19 5.86 19.24
N THR A 92 -15.65 7.11 19.32
CA THR A 92 -16.82 7.59 18.57
C THR A 92 -16.43 8.52 17.42
N VAL A 93 -15.14 8.60 17.09
CA VAL A 93 -14.61 9.48 16.06
C VAL A 93 -14.24 8.61 14.86
N ALA A 94 -14.76 8.92 13.68
CA ALA A 94 -14.26 8.33 12.45
C ALA A 94 -13.07 9.14 11.95
N PHE A 95 -12.04 8.46 11.46
CA PHE A 95 -10.87 9.06 10.82
C PHE A 95 -10.80 8.58 9.37
N GLY A 96 -10.41 9.49 8.45
CA GLY A 96 -10.46 9.25 7.01
C GLY A 96 -11.74 9.76 6.36
N ASP A 97 -11.98 9.33 5.13
CA ASP A 97 -13.12 9.67 4.26
C ASP A 97 -14.40 8.89 4.59
N GLY A 98 -14.35 7.99 5.57
CA GLY A 98 -15.49 7.17 5.98
C GLY A 98 -15.69 5.92 5.12
N GLU A 99 -14.78 5.63 4.18
CA GLU A 99 -14.74 4.33 3.52
C GLU A 99 -14.34 3.22 4.50
N GLU A 100 -14.79 1.99 4.21
CA GLU A 100 -14.57 0.84 5.07
C GLU A 100 -13.09 0.46 5.08
N CYS A 101 -12.48 0.40 6.27
CA CYS A 101 -11.11 -0.11 6.41
C CYS A 101 -10.97 -1.48 5.72
N PRO A 102 -9.80 -1.78 5.15
CA PRO A 102 -9.57 -3.06 4.49
C PRO A 102 -9.95 -4.22 5.43
N PRO A 103 -10.70 -5.23 4.94
CA PRO A 103 -11.14 -6.34 5.76
C PRO A 103 -9.93 -7.11 6.29
N LYS A 104 -10.02 -7.61 7.53
CA LYS A 104 -8.96 -8.39 8.21
C LYS A 104 -8.51 -9.62 7.42
N THR A 105 -9.33 -10.07 6.48
CA THR A 105 -9.01 -11.06 5.46
C THR A 105 -9.44 -10.52 4.10
N ALA A 106 -8.50 -10.46 3.15
CA ALA A 106 -8.79 -10.11 1.76
C ALA A 106 -9.58 -11.26 1.10
N VAL A 107 -10.88 -11.31 1.35
CA VAL A 107 -11.81 -12.27 0.74
C VAL A 107 -13.01 -11.51 0.17
N ALA A 108 -12.74 -10.51 -0.66
CA ALA A 108 -13.78 -10.06 -1.58
C ALA A 108 -13.70 -10.96 -2.82
N PRO A 109 -14.76 -11.71 -3.19
CA PRO A 109 -14.82 -12.30 -4.52
C PRO A 109 -14.73 -11.17 -5.54
N LEU A 110 -13.78 -11.26 -6.48
CA LEU A 110 -13.65 -10.29 -7.57
C LEU A 110 -15.00 -10.20 -8.30
N ARG A 111 -15.68 -9.07 -8.17
CA ARG A 111 -16.86 -8.77 -8.99
C ARG A 111 -16.36 -8.12 -10.26
N VAL A 112 -16.32 -8.88 -11.34
CA VAL A 112 -16.13 -8.33 -12.69
C VAL A 112 -17.32 -7.41 -12.97
N VAL A 113 -17.05 -6.12 -13.11
CA VAL A 113 -18.02 -5.16 -13.65
C VAL A 113 -17.66 -5.01 -15.13
N ALA A 114 -18.53 -5.54 -15.99
CA ALA A 114 -18.44 -5.41 -17.44
C ALA A 114 -18.92 -4.01 -17.89
#